data_AF-A0A829PSI5-F1
#
_entry.id   AF-A0A829PSI5-F1
#
_cell.length_a   1.000
_cell.length_b   1.000
_cell.length_c   1.000
_cell.angle_alpha   90.00
_cell.angle_beta   90.00
_cell.angle_gamma   90.00
#
_symmetry.space_group_name_H-M   'P 1'
#
loop_
_entity.id
_entity.type
_entity.pdbx_description
1 polymer ?
#
loop_
_entity_poly.entity_id
_entity_poly.type
_entity_poly.pdbx_seq_one_letter_code
_entity_poly.pdbx_strand_id
1 'polypeptide(L)'
;MCGPAGQEIDMVRGLARSRIGVSSGQQLTRLPFGEVYPFSMTNTYLTLDIGLVDVDDAGDWTSTAYGIGDIGPMVDTGDMTNGLDLIGQPVVAHGASSGLVAGKVMALFYRYKSVGGSEYVSDFLIAPDPQGPQTVPGDSGMVWHLTENRARPAPLAVEWGGQAFLDDATRCTLNFALATSLSTVCNLLDVEPVVGQQDGAQPFWGQTGHYSIATFTLDAIRSPNLKTLMQANLDAISFSLSELDPKSIAQRLKEARSNPDGIIPLADVPDLVWKNLPNKVVGGRDDHMVGYRSQGPEHPCHYADIDEPGPDGSIVRDLCLQDIANLTVTKWQQFYDERGHRTPDKRGLLPFRVWQFYDAMVGFAKSRQVDQFVCAAGLLAHYVGDASQPLHGSYLADGYPDGTGAGVHSCYESKMIDRYARQLVAAIPADLATLGDLELIDDGQHAALATVELMDRSAQRLPPTQLVDAFVALGGKPVVATQDGLWSRFGEQTGLLMADSARTLAMIWDSAWAAGSGDKIKKSALQAIPHDRLRELYQQRQFVESLDLDHVETALR
;
A
#
# COMPACT_ATOMS: atom_id res chain seq x y z
N MET A 1 2.74 30.43 12.59
CA MET A 1 2.87 30.42 11.10
C MET A 1 4.29 30.79 10.69
N CYS A 2 4.96 29.97 9.88
CA CYS A 2 6.41 29.98 9.65
C CYS A 2 6.92 31.09 8.71
N GLY A 3 6.17 32.19 8.54
CA GLY A 3 6.49 33.27 7.58
C GLY A 3 5.88 33.03 6.19
N PRO A 4 5.97 34.01 5.25
CA PRO A 4 5.49 33.84 3.88
C PRO A 4 6.19 32.67 3.18
N ALA A 5 5.51 31.96 2.29
CA ALA A 5 6.08 30.83 1.56
C ALA A 5 7.39 31.20 0.85
N GLY A 6 8.39 30.32 0.92
CA GLY A 6 9.72 30.51 0.35
C GLY A 6 10.67 31.34 1.22
N GLN A 7 10.29 31.69 2.44
CA GLN A 7 11.19 32.34 3.39
C GLN A 7 12.20 31.33 3.93
N GLU A 8 13.49 31.66 3.89
CA GLU A 8 14.54 30.81 4.44
C GLU A 8 14.37 30.58 5.94
N ILE A 9 14.50 29.32 6.34
CA ILE A 9 14.46 28.87 7.72
C ILE A 9 15.83 28.29 8.08
N ASP A 10 16.37 28.77 9.19
CA ASP A 10 17.63 28.27 9.75
C ASP A 10 17.39 27.62 11.11
N MET A 11 18.12 26.55 11.39
CA MET A 11 18.28 26.00 12.74
C MET A 11 19.53 26.59 13.39
N VAL A 12 19.43 26.91 14.68
CA VAL A 12 20.58 27.25 15.52
C VAL A 12 20.86 26.09 16.47
N ARG A 13 22.07 25.52 16.41
CA ARG A 13 22.54 24.49 17.34
C ARG A 13 23.85 24.94 17.99
N GLY A 14 23.77 25.36 19.25
CA GLY A 14 24.90 25.99 19.94
C GLY A 14 25.27 27.33 19.30
N LEU A 15 26.49 27.47 18.77
CA LEU A 15 26.96 28.67 18.06
C LEU A 15 26.85 28.57 16.53
N ALA A 16 26.46 27.41 16.00
CA ALA A 16 26.33 27.19 14.56
C ALA A 16 24.90 27.51 14.10
N ARG A 17 24.80 28.26 13.00
CA ARG A 17 23.55 28.50 12.26
C ARG A 17 23.63 27.76 10.94
N SER A 18 22.66 26.88 10.70
CA SER A 18 22.57 26.09 9.48
C SER A 18 21.21 26.30 8.84
N ARG A 19 21.20 26.58 7.55
CA ARG A 19 19.97 26.61 6.77
C ARG A 19 19.37 25.21 6.72
N ILE A 20 18.08 25.10 7.00
CA ILE A 20 17.36 23.82 7.01
C ILE A 20 16.31 23.70 5.91
N GLY A 21 15.87 24.82 5.32
CA GLY A 21 14.86 24.80 4.27
C GLY A 21 14.18 26.14 4.08
N VAL A 22 12.96 26.09 3.53
CA VAL A 22 12.09 27.25 3.35
C VAL A 22 10.70 26.98 3.93
N SER A 23 10.02 28.03 4.38
CA SER A 23 8.61 27.92 4.77
C SER A 23 7.74 27.45 3.61
N SER A 24 6.91 26.44 3.86
CA SER A 24 5.95 25.96 2.87
C SER A 24 4.78 26.93 2.71
N GLY A 25 4.08 26.84 1.58
CA GLY A 25 2.77 27.47 1.40
C GLY A 25 1.67 26.83 2.24
N GLN A 26 1.90 25.62 2.76
CA GLN A 26 0.95 24.85 3.55
C GLN A 26 1.06 25.20 5.03
N GLN A 27 0.09 25.98 5.51
CA GLN A 27 0.09 26.47 6.88
C GLN A 27 -1.35 26.68 7.39
N LEU A 28 -1.55 26.43 8.68
CA LEU A 28 -2.83 26.50 9.38
C LEU A 28 -2.78 27.59 10.46
N THR A 29 -3.67 28.58 10.39
CA THR A 29 -3.79 29.61 11.43
C THR A 29 -4.82 29.18 12.47
N ARG A 30 -6.08 29.48 12.20
CA ARG A 30 -7.24 29.11 12.97
C ARG A 30 -8.35 28.77 11.99
N LEU A 31 -9.18 27.80 12.34
CA LEU A 31 -10.34 27.43 11.55
C LEU A 31 -11.60 27.54 12.40
N PRO A 32 -12.77 27.83 11.79
CA PRO A 32 -14.04 27.65 12.47
C PRO A 32 -14.14 26.24 13.04
N PHE A 33 -14.58 26.13 14.30
CA PHE A 33 -14.58 24.85 15.00
C PHE A 33 -15.42 23.78 14.27
N GLY A 34 -16.55 24.19 13.69
CA GLY A 34 -17.43 23.32 12.91
C GLY A 34 -16.87 22.83 11.57
N GLU A 35 -15.77 23.43 11.07
CA GLU A 35 -15.05 22.93 9.89
C GLU A 35 -14.07 21.81 10.25
N VAL A 36 -13.66 21.74 11.52
CA VAL A 36 -12.67 20.75 12.00
C VAL A 36 -13.36 19.57 12.68
N TYR A 37 -14.39 19.83 13.48
CA TYR A 37 -15.17 18.81 14.17
C TYR A 37 -16.66 18.99 13.85
N PRO A 38 -17.46 17.91 13.75
CA PRO A 38 -18.87 17.94 13.35
C PRO A 38 -19.80 18.45 14.47
N PHE A 39 -19.32 19.39 15.30
CA PHE A 39 -20.09 20.00 16.39
C PHE A 39 -20.57 21.39 15.97
N SER A 40 -21.86 21.64 16.16
CA SER A 40 -22.44 22.95 15.89
C SER A 40 -22.04 23.96 16.96
N MET A 41 -20.98 24.73 16.69
CA MET A 41 -20.55 25.86 17.50
C MET A 41 -20.51 27.14 16.68
N THR A 42 -21.16 28.21 17.17
CA THR A 42 -21.20 29.51 16.50
C THR A 42 -20.11 30.41 17.05
N ASN A 43 -19.38 31.11 16.17
CA ASN A 43 -18.30 32.03 16.52
C ASN A 43 -17.15 31.41 17.35
N THR A 44 -16.99 30.09 17.28
CA THR A 44 -15.88 29.37 17.94
C THR A 44 -14.82 29.01 16.92
N TYR A 45 -13.56 29.25 17.24
CA TYR A 45 -12.40 28.97 16.38
C TYR A 45 -11.43 28.05 17.10
N LEU A 46 -11.02 26.98 16.41
CA LEU A 46 -9.89 26.16 16.84
C LEU A 46 -8.59 26.84 16.39
N THR A 47 -7.66 27.01 17.31
CA THR A 47 -6.33 27.53 16.98
C THR A 47 -5.42 26.36 16.63
N LEU A 48 -4.74 26.48 15.50
CA LEU A 48 -3.85 25.47 14.95
C LEU A 48 -2.42 26.02 15.01
N ASP A 49 -2.21 27.20 14.41
CA ASP A 49 -0.96 27.97 14.33
C ASP A 49 0.28 27.14 13.97
N ILE A 50 0.14 26.31 12.94
CA ILE A 50 1.16 25.35 12.49
C ILE A 50 1.52 25.65 11.04
N GLY A 51 2.80 25.57 10.70
CA GLY A 51 3.27 25.68 9.32
C GLY A 51 4.29 24.61 9.01
N LEU A 52 4.29 24.14 7.76
CA LEU A 52 5.30 23.21 7.28
C LEU A 52 6.55 23.95 6.79
N VAL A 53 7.69 23.27 6.89
CA VAL A 53 8.96 23.71 6.34
C VAL A 53 9.37 22.67 5.30
N ASP A 54 9.57 23.12 4.07
CA ASP A 54 10.16 22.30 3.01
C ASP A 54 11.67 22.25 3.26
N VAL A 55 12.15 21.12 3.78
CA VAL A 55 13.56 20.96 4.16
C VAL A 55 14.46 20.80 2.94
N ASP A 56 15.67 21.37 2.98
CA ASP A 56 16.61 21.31 1.86
C ASP A 56 17.16 19.87 1.64
N ASP A 57 17.41 19.12 2.72
CA ASP A 57 17.80 17.71 2.68
C ASP A 57 17.11 16.91 3.79
N ALA A 58 16.20 16.00 3.42
CA ALA A 58 15.54 15.11 4.37
C ALA A 58 16.49 14.07 5.01
N GLY A 59 17.66 13.81 4.40
CA GLY A 59 18.69 12.90 4.95
C GLY A 59 19.36 13.42 6.23
N ASP A 60 19.28 14.73 6.48
CA ASP A 60 19.73 15.34 7.73
C ASP A 60 18.74 15.11 8.88
N TRP A 61 17.58 14.50 8.61
CA TRP A 61 16.51 14.27 9.56
C TRP A 61 16.31 12.79 9.86
N THR A 62 15.84 12.50 11.07
CA THR A 62 15.51 11.16 11.55
C THR A 62 14.04 11.15 11.98
N SER A 63 13.37 10.01 11.82
CA SER A 63 12.02 9.75 12.33
C SER A 63 11.95 9.62 13.85
N THR A 64 13.10 9.62 14.54
CA THR A 64 13.16 9.63 16.00
C THR A 64 12.91 11.01 16.55
N ALA A 65 12.06 11.13 17.57
CA ALA A 65 11.84 12.41 18.23
C ALA A 65 13.09 12.80 19.02
N TYR A 66 13.69 13.94 18.68
CA TYR A 66 14.93 14.43 19.31
C TYR A 66 14.75 14.52 20.84
N GLY A 67 15.68 13.91 21.58
CA GLY A 67 15.66 13.90 23.05
C GLY A 67 14.60 12.99 23.70
N ILE A 68 13.77 12.31 22.92
CA ILE A 68 12.78 11.32 23.38
C ILE A 68 13.18 9.91 22.91
N GLY A 69 13.52 9.75 21.63
CA GLY A 69 13.89 8.47 21.02
C GLY A 69 12.88 7.99 19.98
N ASP A 70 12.81 6.68 19.77
CA ASP A 70 11.88 6.05 18.84
C ASP A 70 10.42 6.29 19.27
N ILE A 71 9.60 6.71 18.32
CA ILE A 71 8.18 6.96 18.53
C ILE A 71 7.33 5.79 18.02
N GLY A 72 6.17 5.59 18.64
CA GLY A 72 5.14 4.65 18.20
C GLY A 72 4.17 5.28 17.19
N PRO A 73 3.12 4.55 16.77
CA PRO A 73 2.08 5.10 15.91
C PRO A 73 1.39 6.30 16.58
N MET A 74 1.03 7.31 15.77
CA MET A 74 0.32 8.50 16.21
C MET A 74 -1.01 8.14 16.87
N VAL A 75 -1.38 8.91 17.90
CA VAL A 75 -2.69 8.80 18.54
C VAL A 75 -3.74 9.43 17.62
N ASP A 76 -4.69 8.62 17.15
CA ASP A 76 -5.83 9.11 16.39
C ASP A 76 -6.84 9.81 17.32
N THR A 77 -6.98 11.12 17.12
CA THR A 77 -7.85 12.00 17.88
C THR A 77 -8.72 12.80 16.91
N GLY A 78 -9.93 12.29 16.69
CA GLY A 78 -10.95 12.78 15.78
C GLY A 78 -12.30 12.93 16.49
N ASP A 79 -13.35 13.24 15.73
CA ASP A 79 -14.71 13.48 16.23
C ASP A 79 -15.28 12.35 17.08
N MET A 80 -14.98 11.10 16.74
CA MET A 80 -15.44 9.88 17.42
C MET A 80 -14.38 9.22 18.29
N THR A 81 -13.12 9.69 18.27
CA THR A 81 -11.97 9.08 18.96
C THR A 81 -11.37 9.98 20.05
N ASN A 82 -11.82 11.24 20.18
CA ASN A 82 -11.53 12.12 21.33
C ASN A 82 -12.24 11.65 22.60
N GLY A 83 -11.70 10.61 23.23
CA GLY A 83 -12.21 10.07 24.49
C GLY A 83 -11.77 10.90 25.71
N LEU A 84 -12.65 10.98 26.72
CA LEU A 84 -12.35 11.61 28.01
C LEU A 84 -11.25 10.87 28.79
N ASP A 85 -10.92 9.65 28.38
CA ASP A 85 -9.83 8.83 28.92
C ASP A 85 -8.44 9.41 28.63
N LEU A 86 -8.33 10.36 27.70
CA LEU A 86 -7.11 11.15 27.49
C LEU A 86 -6.83 12.11 28.66
N ILE A 87 -7.84 12.52 29.43
CA ILE A 87 -7.66 13.40 30.58
C ILE A 87 -6.93 12.65 31.70
N GLY A 88 -5.89 13.28 32.23
CA GLY A 88 -5.00 12.74 33.27
C GLY A 88 -3.84 11.92 32.72
N GLN A 89 -3.80 11.64 31.41
CA GLN A 89 -2.76 10.81 30.83
C GLN A 89 -1.40 11.52 30.80
N PRO A 90 -0.31 10.82 31.14
CA PRO A 90 1.05 11.35 31.07
C PRO A 90 1.50 11.53 29.62
N VAL A 91 2.18 12.66 29.39
CA VAL A 91 2.77 13.03 28.11
C VAL A 91 4.20 13.54 28.29
N VAL A 92 5.03 13.41 27.26
CA VAL A 92 6.39 13.93 27.20
C VAL A 92 6.63 14.68 25.89
N ALA A 93 7.46 15.72 25.93
CA ALA A 93 7.89 16.46 24.75
C ALA A 93 9.35 16.91 24.91
N HIS A 94 9.98 17.32 23.82
CA HIS A 94 11.29 17.96 23.87
C HIS A 94 11.24 19.30 23.16
N GLY A 95 11.19 20.39 23.93
CA GLY A 95 11.19 21.76 23.42
C GLY A 95 12.58 22.23 23.02
N ALA A 96 12.64 23.19 22.08
CA ALA A 96 13.90 23.80 21.66
C ALA A 96 14.52 24.66 22.79
N SER A 97 13.66 25.26 23.63
CA SER A 97 14.06 26.09 24.76
C SER A 97 13.98 25.34 26.09
N SER A 98 12.95 24.54 26.31
CA SER A 98 12.74 23.83 27.58
C SER A 98 13.50 22.50 27.70
N GLY A 99 13.95 21.91 26.59
CA GLY A 99 14.52 20.56 26.59
C GLY A 99 13.44 19.50 26.86
N LEU A 100 13.81 18.38 27.48
CA LEU A 100 12.86 17.31 27.82
C LEU A 100 11.91 17.77 28.93
N VAL A 101 10.61 17.79 28.63
CA VAL A 101 9.52 18.14 29.53
C VAL A 101 8.53 16.99 29.66
N ALA A 102 7.91 16.89 30.83
CA ALA A 102 6.84 15.94 31.12
C ALA A 102 5.61 16.69 31.63
N GLY A 103 4.44 16.10 31.38
CA GLY A 103 3.18 16.72 31.75
C GLY A 103 2.01 15.75 31.77
N LYS A 104 0.81 16.30 31.97
CA LYS A 104 -0.45 15.55 31.92
C LYS A 104 -1.52 16.34 31.17
N VAL A 105 -2.29 15.65 30.33
CA VAL A 105 -3.46 16.26 29.70
C VAL A 105 -4.50 16.59 30.77
N MET A 106 -4.95 17.84 30.85
CA MET A 106 -5.88 18.30 31.90
C MET A 106 -7.27 18.62 31.36
N ALA A 107 -7.37 19.06 30.11
CA ALA A 107 -8.65 19.34 29.49
C ALA A 107 -8.58 19.11 27.98
N LEU A 108 -9.74 18.75 27.43
CA LEU A 108 -10.00 18.75 26.00
C LEU A 108 -10.81 20.00 25.64
N PHE A 109 -10.63 20.53 24.43
CA PHE A 109 -11.36 21.69 23.92
C PHE A 109 -11.36 22.89 24.88
N TYR A 110 -10.19 23.20 25.43
CA TYR A 110 -10.03 24.28 26.40
C TYR A 110 -10.20 25.65 25.74
N ARG A 111 -11.17 26.42 26.22
CA ARG A 111 -11.38 27.82 25.82
C ARG A 111 -10.38 28.71 26.54
N TYR A 112 -9.36 29.16 25.82
CA TYR A 112 -8.29 29.99 26.38
C TYR A 112 -8.52 31.50 26.18
N LYS A 113 -9.43 31.89 25.27
CA LYS A 113 -9.72 33.31 24.99
C LYS A 113 -11.16 33.52 24.53
N SER A 114 -11.77 34.60 25.02
CA SER A 114 -13.06 35.12 24.57
C SER A 114 -12.92 36.60 24.24
N VAL A 115 -13.22 37.02 23.01
CA VAL A 115 -13.16 38.45 22.65
C VAL A 115 -14.14 38.77 21.53
N GLY A 116 -14.86 39.89 21.67
CA GLY A 116 -15.76 40.38 20.62
C GLY A 116 -16.86 39.41 20.19
N GLY A 117 -17.32 38.54 21.10
CA GLY A 117 -18.33 37.52 20.81
C GLY A 117 -17.79 36.29 20.06
N SER A 118 -16.47 36.18 19.91
CA SER A 118 -15.79 34.98 19.39
C SER A 118 -15.05 34.24 20.50
N GLU A 119 -15.08 32.92 20.43
CA GLU A 119 -14.42 32.00 21.35
C GLU A 119 -13.24 31.31 20.66
N TYR A 120 -12.13 31.15 21.37
CA TYR A 120 -10.92 30.50 20.85
C TYR A 120 -10.57 29.31 21.73
N VAL A 121 -10.37 28.17 21.06
CA VAL A 121 -10.22 26.86 21.68
C VAL A 121 -8.90 26.22 21.26
N SER A 122 -8.26 25.51 22.19
CA SER A 122 -7.18 24.54 21.97
C SER A 122 -7.74 23.13 22.14
N ASP A 123 -7.28 22.15 21.35
CA ASP A 123 -7.71 20.76 21.57
C ASP A 123 -7.26 20.24 22.93
N PHE A 124 -6.06 20.58 23.37
CA PHE A 124 -5.48 20.11 24.62
C PHE A 124 -4.98 21.26 25.48
N LEU A 125 -5.27 21.18 26.78
CA LEU A 125 -4.55 21.90 27.83
C LEU A 125 -3.69 20.89 28.58
N ILE A 126 -2.37 21.05 28.57
CA ILE A 126 -1.43 20.12 29.19
C ILE A 126 -0.76 20.81 30.38
N ALA A 127 -0.91 20.23 31.58
CA ALA A 127 -0.21 20.70 32.78
C ALA A 127 1.25 20.24 32.78
N PRO A 128 2.18 21.08 33.25
CA PRO A 128 3.56 20.66 33.46
C PRO A 128 3.66 19.72 34.67
N ASP A 129 4.69 18.89 34.72
CA ASP A 129 5.15 18.27 35.97
C ASP A 129 5.60 19.40 36.94
N PRO A 130 4.96 19.55 38.11
CA PRO A 130 5.30 20.61 39.06
C PRO A 130 6.76 20.59 39.55
N GLN A 131 7.44 19.44 39.45
CA GLN A 131 8.83 19.27 39.88
C GLN A 131 9.83 19.29 38.72
N GLY A 132 9.33 19.34 37.48
CA GLY A 132 10.14 19.27 36.26
C GLY A 132 10.31 20.62 35.54
N PRO A 133 11.11 20.64 34.47
CA PRO A 133 11.13 21.75 33.53
C PRO A 133 9.74 21.96 32.92
N GLN A 134 9.38 23.22 32.65
CA GLN A 134 8.09 23.60 32.09
C GLN A 134 8.29 24.15 30.67
N THR A 135 7.25 24.09 29.84
CA THR A 135 7.28 24.75 28.54
C THR A 135 7.50 26.26 28.70
N VAL A 136 8.22 26.85 27.75
CA VAL A 136 8.56 28.27 27.71
C VAL A 136 8.43 28.84 26.29
N PRO A 137 8.34 30.17 26.13
CA PRO A 137 8.42 30.79 24.82
C PRO A 137 9.64 30.29 24.00
N GLY A 138 9.38 29.86 22.77
CA GLY A 138 10.38 29.23 21.89
C GLY A 138 10.17 27.74 21.69
N ASP A 139 9.26 27.11 22.43
CA ASP A 139 8.89 25.70 22.24
C ASP A 139 7.77 25.47 21.20
N SER A 140 7.22 26.53 20.59
CA SER A 140 6.19 26.43 19.55
C SER A 140 6.64 25.49 18.42
N GLY A 141 5.75 24.59 18.01
CA GLY A 141 6.03 23.53 17.04
C GLY A 141 6.51 22.22 17.66
N MET A 142 6.74 22.16 18.99
CA MET A 142 7.08 20.90 19.64
C MET A 142 5.91 19.92 19.68
N VAL A 143 6.22 18.63 19.60
CA VAL A 143 5.23 17.55 19.60
C VAL A 143 5.20 16.85 20.96
N TRP A 144 4.02 16.83 21.58
CA TRP A 144 3.71 16.06 22.78
C TRP A 144 3.37 14.61 22.44
N HIS A 145 3.92 13.68 23.20
CA HIS A 145 3.77 12.25 23.02
C HIS A 145 3.13 11.59 24.24
N LEU A 146 2.12 10.76 24.02
CA LEU A 146 1.45 9.96 25.04
C LEU A 146 2.31 8.76 25.45
N THR A 147 2.47 8.52 26.76
CA THR A 147 3.38 7.47 27.27
C THR A 147 2.69 6.31 27.98
N GLU A 148 1.50 6.51 28.54
CA GLU A 148 0.80 5.48 29.31
C GLU A 148 0.44 4.25 28.48
N ASN A 149 0.70 3.06 29.02
CA ASN A 149 0.38 1.77 28.39
C ASN A 149 0.95 1.58 26.97
N ARG A 150 2.06 2.25 26.65
CA ARG A 150 2.70 2.17 25.33
C ARG A 150 4.15 1.75 25.44
N ALA A 151 4.57 0.85 24.55
CA ALA A 151 5.96 0.41 24.43
C ALA A 151 6.89 1.52 23.92
N ARG A 152 6.34 2.49 23.16
CA ARG A 152 7.03 3.69 22.66
C ARG A 152 6.12 4.91 22.82
N PRO A 153 6.66 6.11 23.09
CA PRO A 153 5.88 7.34 23.13
C PRO A 153 5.14 7.57 21.81
N ALA A 154 3.84 7.84 21.86
CA ALA A 154 3.01 8.01 20.67
C ALA A 154 2.71 9.49 20.41
N PRO A 155 3.01 10.04 19.22
CA PRO A 155 2.70 11.44 18.88
C PRO A 155 1.21 11.76 19.10
N LEU A 156 0.92 12.84 19.82
CA LEU A 156 -0.44 13.22 20.22
C LEU A 156 -0.83 14.61 19.73
N ALA A 157 -0.01 15.63 20.03
CA ALA A 157 -0.40 17.02 19.83
C ALA A 157 0.79 17.92 19.51
N VAL A 158 0.56 19.00 18.76
CA VAL A 158 1.55 20.05 18.49
C VAL A 158 1.25 21.27 19.36
N GLU A 159 2.24 21.72 20.11
CA GLU A 159 2.15 22.94 20.91
C GLU A 159 2.33 24.18 20.05
N TRP A 160 1.45 25.16 20.24
CA TRP A 160 1.58 26.47 19.60
C TRP A 160 1.64 27.63 20.61
N GLY A 161 1.26 27.41 21.87
CA GLY A 161 1.32 28.44 22.89
C GLY A 161 1.23 27.89 24.31
N GLY A 162 1.16 28.79 25.29
CA GLY A 162 1.02 28.42 26.69
C GLY A 162 0.26 29.46 27.52
N GLN A 163 -0.25 29.01 28.66
CA GLN A 163 -0.97 29.82 29.62
C GLN A 163 -0.43 29.59 31.03
N ALA A 164 0.05 30.66 31.65
CA ALA A 164 0.59 30.64 32.99
C ALA A 164 -0.53 30.77 34.04
N PHE A 165 -0.52 29.91 35.04
CA PHE A 165 -1.38 29.97 36.21
C PHE A 165 -0.54 30.13 37.48
N LEU A 166 -1.04 30.91 38.42
CA LEU A 166 -0.44 31.02 39.75
C LEU A 166 -1.07 29.97 40.66
N ASP A 167 -0.25 29.14 41.27
CA ASP A 167 -0.70 28.29 42.38
C ASP A 167 -0.65 29.11 43.68
N ASP A 168 -1.82 29.43 44.22
CA ASP A 168 -1.94 30.25 45.45
C ASP A 168 -1.29 29.59 46.68
N ALA A 169 -1.18 28.25 46.71
CA ALA A 169 -0.61 27.53 47.84
C ALA A 169 0.93 27.55 47.82
N THR A 170 1.54 27.41 46.64
CA THR A 170 3.00 27.36 46.49
C THR A 170 3.61 28.70 46.04
N ARG A 171 2.78 29.64 45.59
CA ARG A 171 3.16 30.89 44.91
C ARG A 171 4.05 30.68 43.67
N CYS A 172 4.07 29.48 43.14
CA CYS A 172 4.79 29.15 41.91
C CYS A 172 3.89 29.38 40.70
N THR A 173 4.51 29.80 39.60
CA THR A 173 3.85 29.87 38.30
C THR A 173 3.99 28.52 37.59
N LEU A 174 2.87 27.99 37.09
CA LEU A 174 2.81 26.80 36.26
C LEU A 174 2.42 27.20 34.83
N ASN A 175 3.27 26.90 33.87
CA ASN A 175 3.05 27.13 32.44
C ASN A 175 2.39 25.89 31.83
N PHE A 176 1.11 26.02 31.50
CA PHE A 176 0.37 24.99 30.79
C PHE A 176 0.56 25.18 29.30
N ALA A 177 0.72 24.08 28.56
CA ALA A 177 0.77 24.11 27.12
C ALA A 177 -0.64 24.13 26.51
N LEU A 178 -0.80 24.95 25.47
CA LEU A 178 -1.94 24.97 24.56
C LEU A 178 -1.52 24.24 23.29
N ALA A 179 -2.18 23.13 23.01
CA ALA A 179 -1.81 22.25 21.91
C ALA A 179 -3.02 21.80 21.10
N THR A 180 -2.73 21.40 19.86
CA THR A 180 -3.72 20.95 18.87
C THR A 180 -3.42 19.51 18.50
N SER A 181 -4.46 18.72 18.26
CA SER A 181 -4.33 17.33 17.82
C SER A 181 -3.42 17.21 16.60
N LEU A 182 -2.40 16.36 16.71
CA LEU A 182 -1.49 16.10 15.60
C LEU A 182 -2.21 15.36 14.47
N SER A 183 -3.14 14.44 14.77
CA SER A 183 -3.94 13.75 13.74
C SER A 183 -4.84 14.72 12.97
N THR A 184 -5.47 15.67 13.66
CA THR A 184 -6.27 16.74 13.04
C THR A 184 -5.41 17.61 12.13
N VAL A 185 -4.21 18.00 12.60
CA VAL A 185 -3.25 18.82 11.84
C VAL A 185 -2.78 18.08 10.59
N CYS A 186 -2.39 16.81 10.74
CA CYS A 186 -2.00 15.92 9.65
C CYS A 186 -3.09 15.80 8.58
N ASN A 187 -4.34 15.56 9.00
CA ASN A 187 -5.47 15.48 8.07
C ASN A 187 -5.74 16.80 7.34
N LEU A 188 -5.69 17.94 8.05
CA LEU A 188 -5.93 19.27 7.45
C LEU A 188 -4.82 19.72 6.50
N LEU A 189 -3.58 19.27 6.73
CA LEU A 189 -2.42 19.56 5.88
C LEU A 189 -2.15 18.46 4.85
N ASP A 190 -2.92 17.37 4.84
CA ASP A 190 -2.71 16.19 3.99
C ASP A 190 -1.29 15.61 4.10
N VAL A 191 -0.81 15.44 5.34
CA VAL A 191 0.52 14.88 5.66
C VAL A 191 0.44 13.83 6.77
N GLU A 192 1.42 12.93 6.81
CA GLU A 192 1.55 11.91 7.87
C GLU A 192 2.91 11.98 8.56
N PRO A 193 3.00 11.70 9.88
CA PRO A 193 4.28 11.64 10.56
C PRO A 193 5.06 10.41 10.09
N VAL A 194 6.32 10.62 9.69
CA VAL A 194 7.23 9.52 9.37
C VAL A 194 7.68 8.88 10.68
N VAL A 195 7.11 7.72 11.01
CA VAL A 195 7.54 6.89 12.13
C VAL A 195 8.59 5.89 11.64
N GLY A 196 9.62 5.62 12.45
CA GLY A 196 10.78 4.79 12.07
C GLY A 196 10.48 3.34 11.70
N GLN A 197 9.22 2.93 11.74
CA GLN A 197 8.70 1.71 11.13
C GLN A 197 7.44 2.06 10.34
N GLN A 198 7.39 1.63 9.09
CA GLN A 198 6.33 1.87 8.14
C GLN A 198 5.03 1.15 8.56
N ASP A 199 4.27 1.75 9.47
CA ASP A 199 2.96 1.24 9.93
C ASP A 199 1.76 1.93 9.23
N GLY A 200 2.02 2.77 8.22
CA GLY A 200 0.98 3.28 7.32
C GLY A 200 0.61 2.20 6.29
N ALA A 201 -0.68 2.08 5.96
CA ALA A 201 -1.16 1.11 4.99
C ALA A 201 -0.43 1.30 3.64
N GLN A 202 0.27 0.27 3.19
CA GLN A 202 0.97 0.27 1.91
C GLN A 202 0.13 -0.51 0.89
N PRO A 203 -0.38 0.12 -0.16
CA PRO A 203 -0.70 -0.59 -1.38
C PRO A 203 0.63 -0.88 -2.12
N PHE A 204 0.79 -2.12 -2.58
CA PHE A 204 1.86 -2.62 -3.45
C PHE A 204 1.16 -3.20 -4.70
N TRP A 205 1.61 -2.86 -5.92
CA TRP A 205 0.97 -3.03 -7.26
C TRP A 205 -0.46 -2.50 -7.29
N GLY A 206 -0.62 -1.38 -6.57
CA GLY A 206 -1.43 -1.32 -5.36
C GLY A 206 -2.64 -2.23 -5.23
N GLN A 207 -3.52 -2.10 -6.19
CA GLN A 207 -4.93 -2.52 -6.22
C GLN A 207 -5.47 -2.03 -7.57
N THR A 208 -5.19 -0.75 -7.86
CA THR A 208 -5.51 -0.08 -9.12
C THR A 208 -4.99 -0.85 -10.32
N GLY A 209 -3.78 -1.44 -10.24
CA GLY A 209 -3.20 -2.27 -11.28
C GLY A 209 -3.99 -3.55 -11.55
N HIS A 210 -4.10 -4.43 -10.54
CA HIS A 210 -4.80 -5.71 -10.65
C HIS A 210 -6.27 -5.54 -11.06
N TYR A 211 -6.98 -4.58 -10.45
CA TYR A 211 -8.37 -4.31 -10.79
C TYR A 211 -8.54 -3.80 -12.22
N SER A 212 -7.66 -2.91 -12.68
CA SER A 212 -7.70 -2.43 -14.06
C SER A 212 -7.53 -3.60 -15.03
N ILE A 213 -6.52 -4.45 -14.83
CA ILE A 213 -6.26 -5.62 -15.68
C ILE A 213 -7.49 -6.53 -15.73
N ALA A 214 -8.05 -6.88 -14.58
CA ALA A 214 -9.25 -7.72 -14.50
C ALA A 214 -10.47 -7.10 -15.22
N THR A 215 -10.64 -5.78 -15.12
CA THR A 215 -11.75 -5.06 -15.77
C THR A 215 -11.59 -5.00 -17.29
N PHE A 216 -10.40 -4.67 -17.80
CA PHE A 216 -10.14 -4.59 -19.23
C PHE A 216 -10.05 -5.96 -19.92
N THR A 217 -9.81 -7.02 -19.15
CA THR A 217 -9.80 -8.41 -19.66
C THR A 217 -11.12 -8.78 -20.34
N LEU A 218 -12.27 -8.26 -19.87
CA LEU A 218 -13.58 -8.53 -20.48
C LEU A 218 -13.67 -8.18 -21.96
N ASP A 219 -12.91 -7.18 -22.41
CA ASP A 219 -12.90 -6.77 -23.81
C ASP A 219 -12.11 -7.72 -24.70
N ALA A 220 -11.15 -8.44 -24.13
CA ALA A 220 -10.33 -9.44 -24.84
C ALA A 220 -10.92 -10.86 -24.81
N ILE A 221 -11.94 -11.15 -23.98
CA ILE A 221 -12.57 -12.48 -23.95
C ILE A 221 -13.28 -12.78 -25.28
N ARG A 222 -12.91 -13.91 -25.89
CA ARG A 222 -13.38 -14.38 -27.19
C ARG A 222 -14.66 -15.20 -27.08
N SER A 223 -14.81 -16.07 -26.08
CA SER A 223 -16.03 -16.86 -25.91
C SER A 223 -17.20 -15.96 -25.45
N PRO A 224 -18.32 -15.91 -26.20
CA PRO A 224 -19.48 -15.10 -25.81
C PRO A 224 -20.12 -15.54 -24.49
N ASN A 225 -20.11 -16.84 -24.20
CA ASN A 225 -20.66 -17.36 -22.95
C ASN A 225 -19.76 -17.01 -21.77
N LEU A 226 -18.43 -17.19 -21.92
CA LEU A 226 -17.49 -16.80 -20.88
C LEU A 226 -17.55 -15.30 -20.63
N LYS A 227 -17.55 -14.48 -21.68
CA LYS A 227 -17.70 -13.02 -21.56
C LYS A 227 -18.96 -12.65 -20.80
N THR A 228 -20.09 -13.28 -21.12
CA THR A 228 -21.36 -13.07 -20.39
C THR A 228 -21.23 -13.40 -18.90
N LEU A 229 -20.60 -14.53 -18.57
CA LEU A 229 -20.40 -14.96 -17.18
C LEU A 229 -19.48 -14.02 -16.42
N MET A 230 -18.32 -13.67 -16.98
CA MET A 230 -17.33 -12.81 -16.33
C MET A 230 -17.86 -11.37 -16.20
N GLN A 231 -18.58 -10.86 -17.20
CA GLN A 231 -19.26 -9.55 -17.12
C GLN A 231 -20.28 -9.52 -15.97
N ALA A 232 -21.06 -10.59 -15.78
CA ALA A 232 -22.03 -10.68 -14.70
C ALA A 232 -21.38 -10.74 -13.30
N ASN A 233 -20.10 -11.08 -13.22
CA ASN A 233 -19.34 -11.22 -11.98
C ASN A 233 -18.25 -10.15 -11.82
N LEU A 234 -18.21 -9.14 -12.69
CA LEU A 234 -17.15 -8.12 -12.67
C LEU A 234 -17.07 -7.43 -11.31
N ASP A 235 -18.20 -7.12 -10.68
CA ASP A 235 -18.24 -6.43 -9.38
C ASP A 235 -17.62 -7.26 -8.24
N ALA A 236 -17.65 -8.60 -8.35
CA ALA A 236 -17.02 -9.49 -7.39
C ALA A 236 -15.53 -9.74 -7.71
N ILE A 237 -15.14 -9.59 -8.97
CA ILE A 237 -13.74 -9.79 -9.42
C ILE A 237 -12.93 -8.50 -9.24
N SER A 238 -13.54 -7.36 -9.55
CA SER A 238 -12.90 -6.06 -9.71
C SER A 238 -13.89 -4.89 -9.50
N PHE A 239 -13.58 -3.73 -10.06
CA PHE A 239 -14.32 -2.47 -10.01
C PHE A 239 -14.78 -2.06 -11.40
N SER A 240 -15.88 -1.31 -11.47
CA SER A 240 -16.31 -0.69 -12.73
C SER A 240 -15.31 0.39 -13.17
N LEU A 241 -15.29 0.72 -14.46
CA LEU A 241 -14.36 1.74 -15.00
C LEU A 241 -14.45 3.09 -14.29
N SER A 242 -15.66 3.49 -13.84
CA SER A 242 -15.88 4.74 -13.11
C SER A 242 -15.35 4.73 -11.68
N GLU A 243 -15.02 3.56 -11.15
CA GLU A 243 -14.55 3.33 -9.77
C GLU A 243 -13.10 2.86 -9.71
N LEU A 244 -12.41 2.75 -10.85
CA LEU A 244 -10.97 2.46 -10.94
C LEU A 244 -10.14 3.71 -10.65
N ASP A 245 -10.37 4.31 -9.48
CA ASP A 245 -9.51 5.34 -8.92
C ASP A 245 -9.14 4.99 -7.47
N PRO A 246 -7.98 5.43 -6.98
CA PRO A 246 -7.49 5.02 -5.66
C PRO A 246 -8.43 5.35 -4.51
N LYS A 247 -9.22 6.44 -4.59
CA LYS A 247 -10.12 6.84 -3.50
C LYS A 247 -11.32 5.90 -3.43
N SER A 248 -11.94 5.62 -4.58
CA SER A 248 -13.08 4.71 -4.67
C SER A 248 -12.71 3.29 -4.25
N ILE A 249 -11.54 2.81 -4.70
CA ILE A 249 -10.99 1.50 -4.31
C ILE A 249 -10.79 1.44 -2.78
N ALA A 250 -10.07 2.41 -2.21
CA ALA A 250 -9.78 2.44 -0.78
C ALA A 250 -11.06 2.49 0.06
N GLN A 251 -12.05 3.27 -0.36
CA GLN A 251 -13.34 3.36 0.31
C GLN A 251 -14.07 2.01 0.31
N ARG A 252 -14.22 1.36 -0.85
CA ARG A 252 -14.94 0.08 -0.95
C ARG A 252 -14.25 -1.02 -0.16
N LEU A 253 -12.91 -1.03 -0.14
CA LEU A 253 -12.16 -2.01 0.65
C LEU A 253 -12.29 -1.76 2.16
N LYS A 254 -12.31 -0.49 2.59
CA LYS A 254 -12.59 -0.14 3.98
C LYS A 254 -13.98 -0.61 4.41
N GLU A 255 -14.98 -0.39 3.56
CA GLU A 255 -16.35 -0.86 3.77
C GLU A 255 -16.42 -2.40 3.82
N ALA A 256 -15.75 -3.09 2.88
CA ALA A 256 -15.70 -4.55 2.84
C ALA A 256 -15.03 -5.15 4.08
N ARG A 257 -13.95 -4.55 4.60
CA ARG A 257 -13.26 -5.00 5.81
C ARG A 257 -14.06 -4.74 7.08
N SER A 258 -14.87 -3.68 7.09
CA SER A 258 -15.69 -3.29 8.23
C SER A 258 -17.02 -4.02 8.28
N ASN A 259 -17.40 -4.70 7.20
CA ASN A 259 -18.63 -5.49 7.09
C ASN A 259 -18.29 -7.01 7.15
N PRO A 260 -18.84 -7.77 8.12
CA PRO A 260 -18.71 -9.24 8.14
C PRO A 260 -19.19 -9.92 6.85
N ASP A 261 -20.14 -9.29 6.15
CA ASP A 261 -20.68 -9.75 4.87
C ASP A 261 -20.01 -9.08 3.65
N GLY A 262 -18.96 -8.29 3.85
CA GLY A 262 -18.18 -7.69 2.78
C GLY A 262 -17.45 -8.75 1.94
N ILE A 263 -17.23 -8.45 0.66
CA ILE A 263 -16.37 -9.23 -0.23
C ILE A 263 -15.15 -8.38 -0.56
N ILE A 264 -13.96 -8.97 -0.46
CA ILE A 264 -12.78 -8.40 -1.08
C ILE A 264 -12.81 -8.82 -2.56
N PRO A 265 -12.78 -7.89 -3.53
CA PRO A 265 -12.80 -8.26 -4.93
C PRO A 265 -11.65 -9.22 -5.27
N LEU A 266 -11.97 -10.26 -6.04
CA LEU A 266 -11.11 -11.45 -6.16
C LEU A 266 -9.70 -11.16 -6.68
N ALA A 267 -9.52 -10.15 -7.54
CA ALA A 267 -8.24 -9.82 -8.15
C ALA A 267 -7.15 -9.37 -7.16
N ASP A 268 -7.51 -9.14 -5.89
CA ASP A 268 -6.56 -8.68 -4.85
C ASP A 268 -6.66 -9.46 -3.54
N VAL A 269 -7.47 -10.54 -3.53
CA VAL A 269 -7.54 -11.47 -2.40
C VAL A 269 -6.17 -12.11 -2.09
N PRO A 270 -5.32 -12.50 -3.07
CA PRO A 270 -3.99 -13.03 -2.76
C PRO A 270 -3.18 -12.13 -1.83
N ASP A 271 -3.13 -10.83 -2.10
CA ASP A 271 -2.41 -9.86 -1.27
C ASP A 271 -3.16 -9.46 0.00
N LEU A 272 -4.45 -9.15 -0.11
CA LEU A 272 -5.20 -8.59 1.02
C LEU A 272 -5.68 -9.63 2.03
N VAL A 273 -5.74 -10.89 1.63
CA VAL A 273 -6.23 -12.00 2.45
C VAL A 273 -5.17 -13.07 2.60
N TRP A 274 -4.61 -13.62 1.52
CA TRP A 274 -3.78 -14.82 1.61
C TRP A 274 -2.37 -14.57 2.18
N LYS A 275 -1.74 -13.42 1.89
CA LYS A 275 -0.50 -12.92 2.56
C LYS A 275 -0.72 -12.44 4.00
N ASN A 276 -1.58 -13.12 4.74
CA ASN A 276 -1.81 -12.86 6.16
C ASN A 276 -1.94 -14.19 6.91
N LEU A 277 -1.68 -14.15 8.22
CA LEU A 277 -1.95 -15.29 9.08
C LEU A 277 -3.46 -15.54 9.22
N PRO A 278 -3.93 -16.80 9.28
CA PRO A 278 -5.34 -17.14 9.41
C PRO A 278 -5.97 -16.62 10.71
N ASN A 279 -5.17 -16.35 11.74
CA ASN A 279 -5.64 -15.76 13.00
C ASN A 279 -5.73 -14.22 12.96
N LYS A 280 -5.22 -13.57 11.90
CA LYS A 280 -5.29 -12.12 11.67
C LYS A 280 -6.38 -11.78 10.65
N VAL A 281 -6.42 -12.53 9.55
CA VAL A 281 -7.40 -12.36 8.48
C VAL A 281 -8.01 -13.72 8.14
N VAL A 282 -9.33 -13.82 8.17
CA VAL A 282 -10.04 -15.06 7.83
C VAL A 282 -9.75 -15.42 6.37
N GLY A 283 -9.22 -16.62 6.14
CA GLY A 283 -8.74 -17.06 4.83
C GLY A 283 -7.24 -16.87 4.60
N GLY A 284 -6.53 -16.26 5.55
CA GLY A 284 -5.07 -16.12 5.52
C GLY A 284 -4.35 -17.46 5.37
N ARG A 285 -3.30 -17.47 4.55
CA ARG A 285 -2.58 -18.68 4.15
C ARG A 285 -1.16 -18.77 4.70
N ASP A 286 -0.60 -17.64 5.10
CA ASP A 286 0.67 -17.60 5.82
C ASP A 286 0.61 -18.42 7.12
N ASP A 287 1.76 -18.92 7.55
CA ASP A 287 1.87 -19.85 8.66
C ASP A 287 2.84 -19.40 9.76
N HIS A 288 3.67 -18.39 9.52
CA HIS A 288 4.58 -17.86 10.54
C HIS A 288 4.86 -16.36 10.40
N MET A 289 5.54 -15.79 11.40
CA MET A 289 6.03 -14.42 11.38
C MET A 289 7.54 -14.39 11.21
N VAL A 290 8.05 -13.47 10.39
CA VAL A 290 9.47 -13.11 10.32
C VAL A 290 9.58 -11.63 10.65
N GLY A 291 10.07 -11.33 11.86
CA GLY A 291 10.00 -9.99 12.42
C GLY A 291 8.55 -9.54 12.60
N TYR A 292 8.16 -8.47 11.90
CA TYR A 292 6.80 -7.91 11.94
C TYR A 292 5.96 -8.27 10.71
N ARG A 293 6.47 -9.07 9.77
CA ARG A 293 5.75 -9.49 8.56
C ARG A 293 5.33 -10.96 8.68
N SER A 294 4.14 -11.28 8.20
CA SER A 294 3.77 -12.67 8.00
C SER A 294 4.56 -13.25 6.83
N GLN A 295 4.78 -14.56 6.87
CA GLN A 295 5.46 -15.32 5.85
C GLN A 295 4.79 -16.68 5.73
N GLY A 296 4.91 -17.29 4.56
CA GLY A 296 4.35 -18.60 4.28
C GLY A 296 4.30 -18.89 2.79
N PRO A 297 3.53 -19.91 2.38
CA PRO A 297 3.56 -20.43 1.01
C PRO A 297 2.91 -19.47 0.00
N GLU A 298 2.18 -18.45 0.42
CA GLU A 298 1.60 -17.47 -0.49
C GLU A 298 2.68 -16.55 -1.08
N HIS A 299 3.60 -16.05 -0.25
CA HIS A 299 4.60 -15.07 -0.65
C HIS A 299 5.38 -15.39 -1.94
N PRO A 300 5.94 -16.60 -2.13
CA PRO A 300 6.68 -16.92 -3.35
C PRO A 300 5.79 -17.07 -4.60
N CYS A 301 4.46 -17.13 -4.47
CA CYS A 301 3.54 -17.25 -5.61
C CYS A 301 3.43 -15.97 -6.46
N HIS A 302 3.98 -14.85 -6.00
CA HIS A 302 3.79 -13.52 -6.61
C HIS A 302 4.94 -13.06 -7.50
N TYR A 303 6.02 -13.84 -7.59
CA TYR A 303 7.18 -13.45 -8.39
C TYR A 303 7.90 -14.67 -8.93
N ALA A 304 8.84 -14.45 -9.84
CA ALA A 304 9.82 -15.42 -10.25
C ALA A 304 11.06 -14.68 -10.81
N ASP A 305 12.22 -14.80 -10.16
CA ASP A 305 13.45 -14.06 -10.52
C ASP A 305 14.17 -14.69 -11.73
N ILE A 306 13.39 -15.06 -12.76
CA ILE A 306 13.79 -15.98 -13.83
C ILE A 306 14.79 -15.39 -14.83
N ASP A 307 15.19 -14.14 -14.64
CA ASP A 307 16.25 -13.46 -15.38
C ASP A 307 17.62 -13.48 -14.68
N GLU A 308 17.73 -14.04 -13.45
CA GLU A 308 18.99 -14.13 -12.72
C GLU A 308 19.99 -15.04 -13.48
N PRO A 309 21.17 -14.55 -13.87
CA PRO A 309 22.16 -15.39 -14.56
C PRO A 309 22.71 -16.50 -13.67
N GLY A 310 22.88 -17.68 -14.24
CA GLY A 310 23.49 -18.83 -13.56
C GLY A 310 25.02 -18.74 -13.53
N PRO A 311 25.70 -19.68 -12.85
CA PRO A 311 27.16 -19.73 -12.81
C PRO A 311 27.82 -19.83 -14.20
N ASP A 312 27.12 -20.41 -15.18
CA ASP A 312 27.53 -20.53 -16.58
C ASP A 312 26.99 -19.41 -17.49
N GLY A 313 26.26 -18.44 -16.92
CA GLY A 313 25.58 -17.36 -17.63
C GLY A 313 24.22 -17.74 -18.22
N SER A 314 23.73 -18.95 -18.02
CA SER A 314 22.39 -19.35 -18.48
C SER A 314 21.28 -18.65 -17.69
N ILE A 315 20.17 -18.35 -18.38
CA ILE A 315 19.00 -17.70 -17.81
C ILE A 315 17.79 -18.64 -17.95
N VAL A 316 17.08 -18.93 -16.86
CA VAL A 316 16.00 -19.93 -16.88
C VAL A 316 14.81 -19.49 -17.74
N ARG A 317 14.50 -18.18 -17.78
CA ARG A 317 13.53 -17.62 -18.73
C ARG A 317 13.85 -18.03 -20.16
N ASP A 318 15.09 -17.77 -20.60
CA ASP A 318 15.51 -18.04 -21.98
C ASP A 318 15.48 -19.55 -22.29
N LEU A 319 15.86 -20.40 -21.32
CA LEU A 319 15.77 -21.85 -21.47
C LEU A 319 14.32 -22.31 -21.66
N CYS A 320 13.37 -21.72 -20.94
CA CYS A 320 11.94 -22.08 -21.05
C CYS A 320 11.31 -21.62 -22.35
N LEU A 321 11.70 -20.42 -22.82
CA LEU A 321 11.26 -19.91 -24.12
C LEU A 321 11.82 -20.74 -25.29
N GLN A 322 13.01 -21.31 -25.13
CA GLN A 322 13.61 -22.19 -26.13
C GLN A 322 12.96 -23.58 -26.16
N ASP A 323 12.63 -24.12 -24.99
CA ASP A 323 12.02 -25.44 -24.85
C ASP A 323 11.20 -25.52 -23.56
N ILE A 324 9.88 -25.72 -23.69
CA ILE A 324 8.93 -25.86 -22.58
C ILE A 324 9.29 -27.03 -21.65
N ALA A 325 10.09 -28.02 -22.09
CA ALA A 325 10.62 -29.07 -21.22
C ALA A 325 11.61 -28.54 -20.15
N ASN A 326 11.99 -27.25 -20.22
CA ASN A 326 12.69 -26.58 -19.12
C ASN A 326 11.76 -26.10 -17.99
N LEU A 327 10.46 -25.97 -18.27
CA LEU A 327 9.40 -25.54 -17.36
C LEU A 327 8.95 -26.69 -16.44
N THR A 328 9.82 -27.04 -15.50
CA THR A 328 9.60 -28.12 -14.52
C THR A 328 10.04 -27.67 -13.13
N VAL A 329 9.37 -28.20 -12.09
CA VAL A 329 9.68 -27.87 -10.68
C VAL A 329 11.14 -28.22 -10.36
N THR A 330 11.62 -29.39 -10.79
CA THR A 330 13.02 -29.81 -10.55
C THR A 330 14.04 -28.85 -11.15
N LYS A 331 13.83 -28.35 -12.38
CA LYS A 331 14.75 -27.37 -12.99
C LYS A 331 14.71 -26.02 -12.27
N TRP A 332 13.53 -25.59 -11.82
CA TRP A 332 13.41 -24.36 -11.01
C TRP A 332 14.09 -24.49 -9.65
N GLN A 333 13.97 -25.64 -8.99
CA GLN A 333 14.69 -25.92 -7.75
C GLN A 333 16.20 -25.86 -7.96
N GLN A 334 16.70 -26.52 -9.02
CA GLN A 334 18.11 -26.45 -9.39
C GLN A 334 18.57 -25.01 -9.66
N PHE A 335 17.78 -24.24 -10.42
CA PHE A 335 18.03 -22.83 -10.70
C PHE A 335 18.24 -22.02 -9.41
N TYR A 336 17.32 -22.13 -8.45
CA TYR A 336 17.43 -21.41 -7.17
C TYR A 336 18.57 -21.93 -6.29
N ASP A 337 18.78 -23.24 -6.23
CA ASP A 337 19.86 -23.86 -5.45
C ASP A 337 21.26 -23.39 -5.89
N GLU A 338 21.47 -23.28 -7.21
CA GLU A 338 22.74 -22.83 -7.80
C GLU A 338 23.05 -21.36 -7.48
N ARG A 339 22.03 -20.55 -7.19
CA ARG A 339 22.13 -19.13 -6.79
C ARG A 339 22.14 -18.93 -5.27
N GLY A 340 22.02 -20.02 -4.50
CA GLY A 340 22.02 -19.97 -3.04
C GLY A 340 20.67 -19.63 -2.41
N HIS A 341 19.61 -19.54 -3.20
CA HIS A 341 18.24 -19.33 -2.74
C HIS A 341 17.65 -20.64 -2.23
N ARG A 342 17.84 -20.90 -0.93
CA ARG A 342 17.52 -22.20 -0.30
C ARG A 342 16.27 -22.22 0.57
N THR A 343 15.67 -21.06 0.82
CA THR A 343 14.47 -20.95 1.64
C THR A 343 13.24 -20.73 0.75
N PRO A 344 12.06 -21.27 1.12
CA PRO A 344 10.85 -21.15 0.30
C PRO A 344 10.48 -19.69 -0.07
N ASP A 345 10.72 -18.74 0.82
CA ASP A 345 10.44 -17.31 0.61
C ASP A 345 11.34 -16.64 -0.44
N LYS A 346 12.41 -17.31 -0.87
CA LYS A 346 13.38 -16.88 -1.89
C LYS A 346 13.23 -17.64 -3.21
N ARG A 347 12.18 -18.43 -3.36
CA ARG A 347 11.95 -19.33 -4.51
C ARG A 347 10.65 -18.99 -5.20
N GLY A 348 10.63 -17.87 -5.92
CA GLY A 348 9.48 -17.43 -6.70
C GLY A 348 9.01 -18.48 -7.71
N LEU A 349 7.71 -18.77 -7.71
CA LEU A 349 7.11 -19.86 -8.49
C LEU A 349 5.88 -19.42 -9.30
N LEU A 350 5.71 -18.11 -9.54
CA LEU A 350 4.50 -17.55 -10.14
C LEU A 350 4.01 -18.33 -11.40
N PRO A 351 4.84 -18.72 -12.38
CA PRO A 351 4.37 -19.53 -13.51
C PRO A 351 3.68 -20.84 -13.10
N PHE A 352 4.18 -21.55 -12.09
CA PHE A 352 3.54 -22.77 -11.58
C PHE A 352 2.26 -22.48 -10.81
N ARG A 353 2.15 -21.31 -10.17
CA ARG A 353 0.89 -20.86 -9.58
C ARG A 353 -0.18 -20.70 -10.65
N VAL A 354 0.15 -20.07 -11.77
CA VAL A 354 -0.76 -19.93 -12.92
C VAL A 354 -1.16 -21.30 -13.50
N TRP A 355 -0.23 -22.24 -13.63
CA TRP A 355 -0.53 -23.63 -14.01
C TRP A 355 -1.56 -24.24 -13.06
N GLN A 356 -1.33 -24.19 -11.76
CA GLN A 356 -2.24 -24.76 -10.75
C GLN A 356 -3.66 -24.20 -10.88
N PHE A 357 -3.81 -22.89 -11.10
CA PHE A 357 -5.12 -22.27 -11.33
C PHE A 357 -5.77 -22.71 -12.64
N TYR A 358 -4.99 -22.81 -13.73
CA TYR A 358 -5.49 -23.28 -15.01
C TYR A 358 -6.12 -24.68 -14.87
N ASP A 359 -5.40 -25.63 -14.25
CA ASP A 359 -5.89 -26.99 -14.07
C ASP A 359 -7.16 -27.05 -13.21
N ALA A 360 -7.20 -26.24 -12.15
CA ALA A 360 -8.38 -26.11 -11.30
C ALA A 360 -9.58 -25.57 -12.10
N MET A 361 -9.40 -24.49 -12.86
CA MET A 361 -10.42 -23.90 -13.72
C MET A 361 -10.95 -24.89 -14.75
N VAL A 362 -10.08 -25.63 -15.44
CA VAL A 362 -10.49 -26.70 -16.36
C VAL A 362 -11.34 -27.75 -15.64
N GLY A 363 -10.91 -28.19 -14.45
CA GLY A 363 -11.65 -29.13 -13.62
C GLY A 363 -13.05 -28.63 -13.22
N PHE A 364 -13.16 -27.36 -12.82
CA PHE A 364 -14.42 -26.72 -12.45
C PHE A 364 -15.37 -26.59 -13.63
N ALA A 365 -14.87 -26.17 -14.80
CA ALA A 365 -15.66 -26.08 -16.02
C ALA A 365 -16.16 -27.46 -16.49
N LYS A 366 -15.30 -28.50 -16.49
CA LYS A 366 -15.69 -29.89 -16.80
C LYS A 366 -16.81 -30.38 -15.87
N SER A 367 -16.70 -30.03 -14.59
CA SER A 367 -17.66 -30.40 -13.55
C SER A 367 -18.87 -29.47 -13.45
N ARG A 368 -18.95 -28.43 -14.29
CA ARG A 368 -19.99 -27.38 -14.29
C ARG A 368 -20.12 -26.64 -12.95
N GLN A 369 -19.03 -26.52 -12.21
CA GLN A 369 -18.93 -25.76 -10.96
C GLN A 369 -18.61 -24.30 -11.29
N VAL A 370 -19.62 -23.59 -11.78
CA VAL A 370 -19.48 -22.21 -12.33
C VAL A 370 -18.98 -21.23 -11.27
N ASP A 371 -19.46 -21.35 -10.04
CA ASP A 371 -19.04 -20.54 -8.89
C ASP A 371 -17.53 -20.67 -8.61
N GLN A 372 -17.03 -21.90 -8.62
CA GLN A 372 -15.60 -22.18 -8.42
C GLN A 372 -14.74 -21.75 -9.60
N PHE A 373 -15.25 -21.90 -10.83
CA PHE A 373 -14.58 -21.36 -12.01
C PHE A 373 -14.42 -19.84 -11.92
N VAL A 374 -15.50 -19.10 -11.61
CA VAL A 374 -15.46 -17.64 -11.46
C VAL A 374 -14.52 -17.21 -10.33
N CYS A 375 -14.60 -17.88 -9.18
CA CYS A 375 -13.71 -17.58 -8.06
C CYS A 375 -12.24 -17.77 -8.46
N ALA A 376 -11.88 -18.92 -9.02
CA ALA A 376 -10.52 -19.22 -9.47
C ALA A 376 -10.04 -18.26 -10.58
N ALA A 377 -10.89 -17.94 -11.55
CA ALA A 377 -10.58 -17.00 -12.63
C ALA A 377 -10.30 -15.59 -12.09
N GLY A 378 -11.12 -15.09 -11.16
CA GLY A 378 -10.93 -13.78 -10.54
C GLY A 378 -9.66 -13.71 -9.71
N LEU A 379 -9.33 -14.76 -8.96
CA LEU A 379 -8.09 -14.86 -8.17
C LEU A 379 -6.85 -14.92 -9.08
N LEU A 380 -6.94 -15.63 -10.21
CA LEU A 380 -5.87 -15.74 -11.20
C LEU A 380 -5.49 -14.38 -11.81
N ALA A 381 -6.42 -13.42 -11.87
CA ALA A 381 -6.15 -12.08 -12.38
C ALA A 381 -5.00 -11.38 -11.65
N HIS A 382 -4.83 -11.67 -10.36
CA HIS A 382 -3.74 -11.16 -9.55
C HIS A 382 -2.38 -11.60 -10.09
N TYR A 383 -2.14 -12.91 -10.18
CA TYR A 383 -0.85 -13.48 -10.57
C TYR A 383 -0.49 -13.18 -12.02
N VAL A 384 -1.46 -13.14 -12.94
CA VAL A 384 -1.19 -12.70 -14.32
C VAL A 384 -0.85 -11.20 -14.35
N GLY A 385 -1.46 -10.40 -13.48
CA GLY A 385 -1.09 -9.00 -13.27
C GLY A 385 0.34 -8.84 -12.77
N ASP A 386 0.73 -9.60 -11.74
CA ASP A 386 2.11 -9.66 -11.24
C ASP A 386 3.11 -10.03 -12.35
N ALA A 387 2.79 -11.05 -13.16
CA ALA A 387 3.67 -11.47 -14.28
C ALA A 387 3.87 -10.40 -15.34
N SER A 388 2.89 -9.51 -15.53
CA SER A 388 3.01 -8.39 -16.47
C SER A 388 3.98 -7.32 -15.98
N GLN A 389 4.43 -7.43 -14.74
CA GLN A 389 5.26 -6.43 -14.16
C GLN A 389 6.76 -6.77 -14.23
N PRO A 390 7.60 -5.86 -14.77
CA PRO A 390 8.98 -6.21 -15.07
C PRO A 390 9.85 -6.61 -13.88
N LEU A 391 9.63 -6.03 -12.71
CA LEU A 391 10.38 -6.32 -11.48
C LEU A 391 9.96 -7.64 -10.82
N HIS A 392 8.74 -8.13 -11.01
CA HIS A 392 8.27 -9.44 -10.49
C HIS A 392 8.87 -10.62 -11.24
N GLY A 393 9.32 -10.39 -12.48
CA GLY A 393 10.05 -11.36 -13.29
C GLY A 393 11.58 -11.27 -13.12
N SER A 394 12.07 -10.47 -12.17
CA SER A 394 13.48 -10.05 -12.14
C SER A 394 14.16 -10.14 -10.79
N TYR A 395 15.41 -10.61 -10.77
CA TYR A 395 16.28 -10.55 -9.58
C TYR A 395 16.60 -9.11 -9.13
N LEU A 396 16.29 -8.11 -9.97
CA LEU A 396 16.37 -6.69 -9.67
C LEU A 396 15.09 -6.14 -9.03
N ALA A 397 14.29 -7.01 -8.41
CA ALA A 397 12.92 -6.75 -7.95
C ALA A 397 12.78 -5.44 -7.17
N ASP A 398 13.77 -5.06 -6.36
CA ASP A 398 13.81 -3.79 -5.64
C ASP A 398 15.17 -3.10 -5.76
N GLY A 399 15.74 -3.08 -6.98
CA GLY A 399 17.03 -2.44 -7.27
C GLY A 399 18.17 -3.44 -7.44
N TYR A 400 19.39 -2.92 -7.56
CA TYR A 400 20.58 -3.75 -7.74
C TYR A 400 20.96 -4.50 -6.46
N PRO A 401 21.63 -5.66 -6.55
CA PRO A 401 22.02 -6.45 -5.39
C PRO A 401 22.92 -5.74 -4.36
N ASP A 402 23.57 -4.63 -4.76
CA ASP A 402 24.38 -3.79 -3.88
C ASP A 402 23.55 -2.77 -3.06
N GLY A 403 22.22 -2.77 -3.24
CA GLY A 403 21.27 -1.86 -2.61
C GLY A 403 21.00 -0.58 -3.40
N THR A 404 21.68 -0.36 -4.52
CA THR A 404 21.45 0.80 -5.38
C THR A 404 20.06 0.72 -6.01
N GLY A 405 19.24 1.75 -5.81
CA GLY A 405 17.87 1.80 -6.33
C GLY A 405 16.83 1.11 -5.46
N ALA A 406 17.17 0.73 -4.22
CA ALA A 406 16.20 0.23 -3.23
C ALA A 406 14.98 1.16 -3.10
N GLY A 407 13.78 0.58 -3.11
CA GLY A 407 12.50 1.30 -3.14
C GLY A 407 11.97 1.61 -4.54
N VAL A 408 12.69 1.26 -5.61
CA VAL A 408 12.20 1.37 -6.99
C VAL A 408 10.91 0.59 -7.19
N HIS A 409 10.77 -0.56 -6.51
CA HIS A 409 9.60 -1.42 -6.58
C HIS A 409 8.38 -0.60 -6.20
N SER A 410 8.18 -0.29 -4.92
CA SER A 410 7.03 0.47 -4.43
C SER A 410 6.83 1.83 -5.13
N CYS A 411 7.91 2.50 -5.55
CA CYS A 411 7.79 3.77 -6.28
C CYS A 411 7.08 3.61 -7.64
N TYR A 412 7.53 2.66 -8.46
CA TYR A 412 6.96 2.41 -9.79
C TYR A 412 5.57 1.77 -9.68
N GLU A 413 5.44 0.88 -8.72
CA GLU A 413 4.39 -0.11 -8.54
C GLU A 413 3.08 0.41 -7.96
N SER A 414 3.22 1.26 -6.96
CA SER A 414 2.09 1.73 -6.19
C SER A 414 2.01 3.24 -6.27
N LYS A 415 3.09 3.95 -5.93
CA LYS A 415 3.06 5.43 -5.88
C LYS A 415 2.83 6.06 -7.25
N MET A 416 3.55 5.63 -8.29
CA MET A 416 3.38 6.16 -9.64
C MET A 416 2.04 5.74 -10.25
N ILE A 417 1.66 4.46 -10.14
CA ILE A 417 0.39 3.94 -10.70
C ILE A 417 -0.80 4.67 -10.10
N ASP A 418 -0.88 4.80 -8.77
CA ASP A 418 -2.02 5.46 -8.11
C ASP A 418 -2.13 6.93 -8.52
N ARG A 419 -0.98 7.61 -8.63
CA ARG A 419 -0.93 9.02 -9.05
C ARG A 419 -1.45 9.23 -10.47
N TYR A 420 -1.19 8.28 -11.37
CA TYR A 420 -1.53 8.35 -12.80
C TYR A 420 -2.66 7.39 -13.20
N ALA A 421 -3.43 6.88 -12.24
CA ALA A 421 -4.48 5.88 -12.44
C ALA A 421 -5.45 6.27 -13.55
N ARG A 422 -5.92 7.52 -13.57
CA ARG A 422 -6.88 8.01 -14.58
C ARG A 422 -6.30 7.98 -15.99
N GLN A 423 -5.03 8.34 -16.13
CA GLN A 423 -4.33 8.34 -17.42
C GLN A 423 -4.12 6.91 -17.92
N LEU A 424 -3.73 6.00 -17.02
CA LEU A 424 -3.57 4.58 -17.35
C LEU A 424 -4.89 3.93 -17.77
N VAL A 425 -5.94 4.06 -16.95
CA VAL A 425 -7.28 3.51 -17.24
C VAL A 425 -7.82 4.03 -18.58
N ALA A 426 -7.52 5.27 -18.95
CA ALA A 426 -7.93 5.82 -20.25
C ALA A 426 -7.12 5.26 -21.44
N ALA A 427 -5.86 4.86 -21.25
CA ALA A 427 -4.97 4.39 -22.31
C ALA A 427 -5.17 2.90 -22.66
N ILE A 428 -5.43 2.05 -21.65
CA ILE A 428 -5.45 0.59 -21.80
C ILE A 428 -6.35 0.07 -22.95
N PRO A 429 -7.58 0.58 -23.18
CA PRO A 429 -8.41 0.10 -24.29
C PRO A 429 -7.79 0.30 -25.67
N ALA A 430 -7.12 1.44 -25.87
CA ALA A 430 -6.45 1.74 -27.13
C ALA A 430 -5.24 0.81 -27.31
N ASP A 431 -4.43 0.67 -26.26
CA ASP A 431 -3.26 -0.22 -26.25
C ASP A 431 -3.66 -1.68 -26.52
N LEU A 432 -4.72 -2.17 -25.87
CA LEU A 432 -5.26 -3.51 -26.06
C LEU A 432 -5.64 -3.78 -27.53
N ALA A 433 -6.27 -2.79 -28.19
CA ALA A 433 -6.64 -2.90 -29.60
C ALA A 433 -5.42 -2.97 -30.54
N THR A 434 -4.25 -2.45 -30.14
CA THR A 434 -3.03 -2.52 -30.95
C THR A 434 -2.28 -3.84 -30.84
N LEU A 435 -2.40 -4.53 -29.70
CA LEU A 435 -1.60 -5.72 -29.40
C LEU A 435 -2.10 -6.97 -30.14
N GLY A 436 -3.38 -7.04 -30.47
CA GLY A 436 -3.99 -8.20 -31.12
C GLY A 436 -4.15 -9.42 -30.20
N ASP A 437 -4.86 -10.43 -30.70
CA ASP A 437 -5.19 -11.64 -29.95
C ASP A 437 -4.01 -12.61 -29.83
N LEU A 438 -3.98 -13.35 -28.71
CA LEU A 438 -3.08 -14.49 -28.52
C LEU A 438 -3.78 -15.80 -28.92
N GLU A 439 -3.00 -16.79 -29.36
CA GLU A 439 -3.50 -18.13 -29.61
C GLU A 439 -3.90 -18.81 -28.29
N LEU A 440 -4.92 -19.69 -28.35
CA LEU A 440 -5.34 -20.44 -27.17
C LEU A 440 -4.29 -21.51 -26.83
N ILE A 441 -4.21 -21.84 -25.54
CA ILE A 441 -3.26 -22.81 -24.99
C ILE A 441 -3.97 -24.11 -24.59
N ASP A 442 -3.22 -25.21 -24.60
CA ASP A 442 -3.79 -26.56 -24.51
C ASP A 442 -3.90 -27.11 -23.07
N ASP A 443 -2.95 -26.75 -22.20
CA ASP A 443 -2.83 -27.29 -20.84
C ASP A 443 -2.18 -26.31 -19.86
N GLY A 444 -2.07 -26.73 -18.60
CA GLY A 444 -1.52 -25.90 -17.53
C GLY A 444 -0.01 -25.62 -17.68
N GLN A 445 0.76 -26.50 -18.32
CA GLN A 445 2.18 -26.22 -18.62
C GLN A 445 2.29 -25.09 -19.63
N HIS A 446 1.43 -25.06 -20.66
CA HIS A 446 1.36 -23.94 -21.59
C HIS A 446 0.84 -22.65 -20.93
N ALA A 447 0.02 -22.74 -19.87
CA ALA A 447 -0.37 -21.58 -19.07
C ALA A 447 0.81 -20.99 -18.28
N ALA A 448 1.66 -21.85 -17.71
CA ALA A 448 2.92 -21.42 -17.12
C ALA A 448 3.86 -20.82 -18.18
N LEU A 449 3.96 -21.41 -19.38
CA LEU A 449 4.79 -20.88 -20.46
C LEU A 449 4.29 -19.50 -20.90
N ALA A 450 2.98 -19.33 -21.10
CA ALA A 450 2.40 -18.03 -21.45
C ALA A 450 2.68 -16.95 -20.38
N THR A 451 2.82 -17.37 -19.13
CA THR A 451 3.22 -16.49 -18.02
C THR A 451 4.69 -16.08 -18.13
N VAL A 452 5.59 -17.02 -18.46
CA VAL A 452 7.01 -16.74 -18.73
C VAL A 452 7.16 -15.83 -19.96
N GLU A 453 6.38 -16.07 -21.02
CA GLU A 453 6.36 -15.21 -22.21
C GLU A 453 5.84 -13.80 -21.89
N LEU A 454 4.85 -13.67 -20.99
CA LEU A 454 4.40 -12.35 -20.53
C LEU A 454 5.52 -11.63 -19.76
N MET A 455 6.18 -12.31 -18.82
CA MET A 455 7.34 -11.76 -18.10
C MET A 455 8.47 -11.33 -19.04
N ASP A 456 8.77 -12.11 -20.08
CA ASP A 456 9.74 -11.77 -21.12
C ASP A 456 9.34 -10.52 -21.92
N ARG A 457 8.11 -10.47 -22.45
CA ARG A 457 7.59 -9.30 -23.16
C ARG A 457 7.59 -8.06 -22.28
N SER A 458 7.30 -8.22 -20.98
CA SER A 458 7.34 -7.14 -20.00
C SER A 458 8.75 -6.61 -19.79
N ALA A 459 9.73 -7.50 -19.58
CA ALA A 459 11.13 -7.13 -19.43
C ALA A 459 11.73 -6.53 -20.72
N GLN A 460 11.27 -6.94 -21.90
CA GLN A 460 11.71 -6.34 -23.17
C GLN A 460 11.12 -4.94 -23.36
N ARG A 461 9.85 -4.74 -22.98
CA ARG A 461 9.15 -3.46 -23.13
C ARG A 461 9.63 -2.42 -22.13
N LEU A 462 9.86 -2.83 -20.89
CA LEU A 462 10.40 -1.99 -19.83
C LEU A 462 11.47 -2.79 -19.07
N PRO A 463 12.74 -2.74 -19.52
CA PRO A 463 13.82 -3.47 -18.88
C PRO A 463 13.99 -3.07 -17.41
N PRO A 464 14.08 -4.05 -16.47
CA PRO A 464 14.30 -3.77 -15.04
C PRO A 464 15.48 -2.83 -14.80
N THR A 465 16.60 -3.03 -15.51
CA THR A 465 17.77 -2.15 -15.43
C THR A 465 17.47 -0.71 -15.80
N GLN A 466 16.72 -0.46 -16.88
CA GLN A 466 16.35 0.90 -17.29
C GLN A 466 15.44 1.57 -16.26
N LEU A 467 14.54 0.80 -15.65
CA LEU A 467 13.66 1.30 -14.61
C LEU A 467 14.44 1.66 -13.34
N VAL A 468 15.32 0.78 -12.87
CA VAL A 468 16.22 1.00 -11.72
C VAL A 468 17.13 2.21 -11.97
N ASP A 469 17.79 2.27 -13.13
CA ASP A 469 18.70 3.37 -13.49
C ASP A 469 17.96 4.71 -13.55
N ALA A 470 16.75 4.73 -14.11
CA ALA A 470 15.93 5.93 -14.15
C ALA A 470 15.50 6.37 -12.74
N PHE A 471 15.09 5.44 -11.88
CA PHE A 471 14.74 5.74 -10.49
C PHE A 471 15.94 6.34 -9.73
N VAL A 472 17.12 5.74 -9.87
CA VAL A 472 18.37 6.23 -9.27
C VAL A 472 18.72 7.63 -9.81
N ALA A 473 18.63 7.83 -11.13
CA ALA A 473 18.90 9.13 -11.76
C ALA A 473 17.90 10.22 -11.33
N LEU A 474 16.70 9.83 -10.91
CA LEU A 474 15.66 10.72 -10.37
C LEU A 474 15.75 10.88 -8.84
N GLY A 475 16.86 10.46 -8.22
CA GLY A 475 17.15 10.67 -6.80
C GLY A 475 16.89 9.46 -5.90
N GLY A 476 16.44 8.33 -6.44
CA GLY A 476 16.35 7.05 -5.71
C GLY A 476 15.40 7.08 -4.50
N LYS A 477 14.43 8.00 -4.48
CA LYS A 477 13.44 8.13 -3.41
C LYS A 477 12.03 8.16 -4.01
N PRO A 478 11.01 7.60 -3.35
CA PRO A 478 9.64 7.52 -3.89
C PRO A 478 8.87 8.84 -3.76
N VAL A 479 9.51 9.97 -4.07
CA VAL A 479 8.89 11.31 -4.00
C VAL A 479 8.13 11.64 -5.28
N VAL A 480 7.23 12.62 -5.23
CA VAL A 480 6.39 13.03 -6.37
C VAL A 480 7.22 13.35 -7.62
N ALA A 481 8.35 14.05 -7.48
CA ALA A 481 9.22 14.37 -8.61
C ALA A 481 9.77 13.11 -9.31
N THR A 482 10.10 12.08 -8.53
CA THR A 482 10.57 10.79 -9.04
C THR A 482 9.43 10.03 -9.71
N GLN A 483 8.23 10.03 -9.12
CA GLN A 483 7.03 9.44 -9.74
C GLN A 483 6.69 10.11 -11.08
N ASP A 484 6.71 11.45 -11.13
CA ASP A 484 6.46 12.23 -12.35
C ASP A 484 7.54 11.96 -13.42
N GLY A 485 8.81 11.84 -12.98
CA GLY A 485 9.93 11.53 -13.86
C GLY A 485 9.87 10.10 -14.44
N LEU A 486 9.49 9.11 -13.63
CA LEU A 486 9.26 7.75 -14.10
C LEU A 486 8.06 7.69 -15.05
N TRP A 487 6.95 8.34 -14.71
CA TRP A 487 5.77 8.41 -15.57
C TRP A 487 6.09 9.04 -16.92
N SER A 488 6.82 10.15 -16.93
CA SER A 488 7.23 10.81 -18.17
C SER A 488 8.09 9.92 -19.08
N ARG A 489 8.78 8.92 -18.53
CA ARG A 489 9.65 8.01 -19.29
C ARG A 489 8.95 6.72 -19.69
N PHE A 490 8.07 6.22 -18.83
CA PHE A 490 7.59 4.84 -18.89
C PHE A 490 6.06 4.70 -18.87
N GLY A 491 5.30 5.80 -18.79
CA GLY A 491 3.84 5.76 -18.66
C GLY A 491 3.15 5.08 -19.84
N GLU A 492 3.61 5.33 -21.08
CA GLU A 492 3.10 4.67 -22.29
C GLU A 492 3.38 3.16 -22.26
N GLN A 493 4.62 2.78 -21.96
CA GLN A 493 5.01 1.38 -21.81
C GLN A 493 4.20 0.69 -20.71
N THR A 494 3.92 1.39 -19.62
CA THR A 494 3.10 0.89 -18.50
C THR A 494 1.68 0.56 -18.96
N GLY A 495 1.04 1.42 -19.76
CA GLY A 495 -0.27 1.14 -20.36
C GLY A 495 -0.26 -0.12 -21.22
N LEU A 496 0.75 -0.27 -22.08
CA LEU A 496 0.96 -1.46 -22.91
C LEU A 496 1.23 -2.73 -22.09
N LEU A 497 1.97 -2.66 -20.98
CA LEU A 497 2.16 -3.78 -20.06
C LEU A 497 0.82 -4.27 -19.50
N MET A 498 -0.03 -3.36 -19.02
CA MET A 498 -1.35 -3.69 -18.48
C MET A 498 -2.29 -4.26 -19.55
N ALA A 499 -2.24 -3.71 -20.77
CA ALA A 499 -3.01 -4.23 -21.90
C ALA A 499 -2.55 -5.64 -22.32
N ASP A 500 -1.24 -5.89 -22.34
CA ASP A 500 -0.67 -7.22 -22.64
C ASP A 500 -1.06 -8.23 -21.56
N SER A 501 -1.10 -7.81 -20.30
CA SER A 501 -1.63 -8.60 -19.19
C SER A 501 -3.10 -8.96 -19.40
N ALA A 502 -3.95 -7.99 -19.78
CA ALA A 502 -5.38 -8.20 -19.96
C ALA A 502 -5.68 -9.22 -21.08
N ARG A 503 -5.00 -9.11 -22.24
CA ARG A 503 -5.17 -10.12 -23.31
C ARG A 503 -4.60 -11.49 -22.92
N THR A 504 -3.53 -11.53 -22.12
CA THR A 504 -2.95 -12.80 -21.65
C THR A 504 -3.89 -13.50 -20.68
N LEU A 505 -4.48 -12.75 -19.74
CA LEU A 505 -5.49 -13.27 -18.81
C LEU A 505 -6.73 -13.76 -19.56
N ALA A 506 -7.22 -12.99 -20.55
CA ALA A 506 -8.36 -13.40 -21.38
C ALA A 506 -8.09 -14.71 -22.12
N MET A 507 -6.91 -14.83 -22.74
CA MET A 507 -6.48 -16.05 -23.42
C MET A 507 -6.40 -17.25 -22.47
N ILE A 508 -5.89 -17.07 -21.24
CA ILE A 508 -5.85 -18.14 -20.23
C ILE A 508 -7.27 -18.55 -19.81
N TRP A 509 -8.16 -17.59 -19.56
CA TRP A 509 -9.56 -17.87 -19.21
C TRP A 509 -10.31 -18.58 -20.34
N ASP A 510 -10.21 -18.10 -21.58
CA ASP A 510 -10.82 -18.71 -22.76
C ASP A 510 -10.32 -20.13 -22.98
N SER A 511 -9.01 -20.35 -22.80
CA SER A 511 -8.38 -21.66 -22.96
C SER A 511 -8.88 -22.65 -21.92
N ALA A 512 -8.91 -22.26 -20.64
CA ALA A 512 -9.44 -23.11 -19.57
C ALA A 512 -10.95 -23.38 -19.74
N TRP A 513 -11.72 -22.38 -20.17
CA TRP A 513 -13.13 -22.54 -20.49
C TRP A 513 -13.35 -23.52 -21.64
N ALA A 514 -12.58 -23.40 -22.73
CA ALA A 514 -12.65 -24.29 -23.88
C ALA A 514 -12.27 -25.73 -23.54
N ALA A 515 -11.11 -25.94 -22.89
CA ALA A 515 -10.65 -27.24 -22.40
C ALA A 515 -11.63 -27.87 -21.39
N GLY A 516 -12.35 -27.00 -20.67
CA GLY A 516 -13.44 -27.33 -19.76
C GLY A 516 -14.76 -27.73 -20.41
N SER A 517 -14.90 -27.59 -21.73
CA SER A 517 -16.20 -27.62 -22.43
C SER A 517 -17.23 -26.62 -21.86
N GLY A 518 -16.77 -25.45 -21.40
CA GLY A 518 -17.59 -24.43 -20.75
C GLY A 518 -18.76 -23.94 -21.60
N ASP A 519 -18.64 -23.93 -22.93
CA ASP A 519 -19.74 -23.55 -23.82
C ASP A 519 -20.94 -24.53 -23.80
N LYS A 520 -20.79 -25.71 -23.17
CA LYS A 520 -21.90 -26.63 -22.90
C LYS A 520 -22.65 -26.30 -21.60
N ILE A 521 -22.17 -25.35 -20.81
CA ILE A 521 -22.86 -24.87 -19.61
C ILE A 521 -24.12 -24.11 -20.04
N LYS A 522 -25.24 -24.41 -19.37
CA LYS A 522 -26.53 -23.80 -19.71
C LYS A 522 -26.45 -22.29 -19.52
N LYS A 523 -26.99 -21.53 -20.48
CA LYS A 523 -27.06 -20.06 -20.40
C LYS A 523 -27.68 -19.53 -19.11
N SER A 524 -28.64 -20.26 -18.52
CA SER A 524 -29.26 -19.92 -17.23
C SER A 524 -28.31 -19.97 -16.03
N ALA A 525 -27.13 -20.57 -16.16
CA ALA A 525 -26.09 -20.60 -15.14
C ALA A 525 -25.03 -19.49 -15.33
N LEU A 526 -25.08 -18.74 -16.43
CA LEU A 526 -24.16 -17.64 -16.74
C LEU A 526 -24.67 -16.34 -16.10
N GLN A 527 -24.64 -16.29 -14.77
CA GLN A 527 -25.19 -15.19 -13.97
C GLN A 527 -24.22 -14.80 -12.86
N ALA A 528 -24.52 -13.69 -12.18
CA ALA A 528 -23.77 -13.25 -11.01
C ALA A 528 -23.80 -14.33 -9.92
N ILE A 529 -22.64 -14.61 -9.33
CA ILE A 529 -22.47 -15.51 -8.20
C ILE A 529 -22.61 -14.68 -6.92
N PRO A 530 -23.37 -15.17 -5.92
CA PRO A 530 -23.48 -14.49 -4.63
C PRO A 530 -22.11 -14.20 -3.99
N HIS A 531 -21.95 -12.99 -3.44
CA HIS A 531 -20.68 -12.54 -2.85
C HIS A 531 -20.26 -13.37 -1.64
N ASP A 532 -21.22 -13.79 -0.81
CA ASP A 532 -21.01 -14.70 0.31
C ASP A 532 -20.44 -16.04 -0.17
N ARG A 533 -20.96 -16.58 -1.29
CA ARG A 533 -20.47 -17.82 -1.88
C ARG A 533 -19.01 -17.70 -2.36
N LEU A 534 -18.66 -16.61 -3.03
CA LEU A 534 -17.28 -16.38 -3.49
C LEU A 534 -16.33 -16.18 -2.30
N ARG A 535 -16.78 -15.47 -1.26
CA ARG A 535 -16.04 -15.31 0.00
C ARG A 535 -15.78 -16.64 0.69
N GLU A 536 -16.80 -17.48 0.83
CA GLU A 536 -16.64 -18.82 1.40
C GLU A 536 -15.60 -19.65 0.64
N LEU A 537 -15.53 -19.50 -0.69
CA LEU A 537 -14.58 -20.23 -1.51
C LEU A 537 -13.15 -19.75 -1.28
N TYR A 538 -12.85 -18.45 -1.42
CA TYR A 538 -11.47 -17.98 -1.29
C TYR A 538 -10.93 -18.06 0.14
N GLN A 539 -11.81 -18.10 1.15
CA GLN A 539 -11.42 -18.30 2.56
C GLN A 539 -11.08 -19.76 2.89
N GLN A 540 -11.44 -20.73 2.04
CA GLN A 540 -11.04 -22.12 2.22
C GLN A 540 -9.58 -22.32 1.85
N ARG A 541 -8.78 -22.79 2.81
CA ARG A 541 -7.34 -23.06 2.59
C ARG A 541 -7.09 -24.01 1.42
N GLN A 542 -7.90 -25.06 1.28
CA GLN A 542 -7.77 -26.03 0.19
C GLN A 542 -8.24 -25.54 -1.19
N PHE A 543 -8.91 -24.38 -1.28
CA PHE A 543 -9.41 -23.87 -2.56
C PHE A 543 -8.24 -23.29 -3.36
N VAL A 544 -7.73 -24.07 -4.32
CA VAL A 544 -6.50 -23.76 -5.08
C VAL A 544 -5.37 -23.37 -4.10
N GLU A 545 -5.01 -24.32 -3.23
CA GLU A 545 -4.11 -24.12 -2.09
C GLU A 545 -2.80 -23.45 -2.50
N SER A 546 -2.30 -22.54 -1.66
CA SER A 546 -1.01 -21.88 -1.87
C SER A 546 0.10 -22.81 -1.41
N LEU A 547 1.03 -23.08 -2.31
CA LEU A 547 2.13 -24.03 -2.12
C LEU A 547 3.43 -23.32 -2.51
N ASP A 548 4.50 -23.62 -1.80
CA ASP A 548 5.84 -23.22 -2.23
C ASP A 548 6.35 -24.15 -3.34
N LEU A 549 7.52 -23.79 -3.90
CA LEU A 549 8.13 -24.53 -4.99
C LEU A 549 8.40 -26.02 -4.66
N ASP A 550 8.66 -26.34 -3.39
CA ASP A 550 9.01 -27.70 -2.98
C ASP A 550 7.77 -28.61 -2.85
N HIS A 551 6.57 -28.02 -2.86
CA HIS A 551 5.30 -28.75 -2.71
C HIS A 551 4.35 -28.63 -3.91
N VAL A 552 4.54 -27.62 -4.77
CA VAL A 552 3.60 -27.28 -5.87
C VAL A 552 3.42 -28.40 -6.89
N GLU A 553 4.45 -29.22 -7.15
CA GLU A 553 4.41 -30.28 -8.17
C GLU A 553 3.22 -31.24 -7.99
N THR A 554 2.85 -31.52 -6.73
CA THR A 554 1.73 -32.41 -6.41
C THR A 554 0.35 -31.89 -6.84
N ALA A 555 0.26 -30.60 -7.15
CA ALA A 555 -0.96 -29.92 -7.56
C ALA A 555 -1.04 -29.66 -9.07
N LEU A 556 0.01 -29.97 -9.84
CA LEU A 556 0.08 -29.80 -11.30
C LEU A 556 -0.38 -31.09 -11.99
N ARG A 557 -1.21 -30.99 -13.04
CA ARG A 557 -1.84 -32.16 -13.68
C ARG A 557 -1.58 -32.27 -15.18
#